data_AF-A0A3N5H7J4-F1
#
_entry.id   AF-A0A3N5H7J4-F1
#
_cell.length_a   1.000
_cell.length_b   1.000
_cell.length_c   1.000
_cell.angle_alpha   90.00
_cell.angle_beta   90.00
_cell.angle_gamma   90.00
#
_symmetry.space_group_name_H-M   'P 1'
#
loop_
_entity.id
_entity.type
_entity.pdbx_description
1 polymer ?
#
loop_
_entity_poly.entity_id
_entity_poly.type
_entity_poly.pdbx_seq_one_letter_code
_entity_poly.pdbx_strand_id
1 'polypeptide(L)'
;MSVARHHRSPVLLLLFALGSLHPVRSGAAPPDAGTGAPGATRKPALRAPRLYVLDCGTLLSGSAEEYGLARNEVADPNMAGAPGPPPPELAALAKARKRVIQGDHDVFGDGTVLLLSTPGHTPGHQSLYVKLVRTGGVVISGDLYHHDEERTLDRMPAEERTTGTPESRRKIETVLSRKKARLWIGHSTAFFRDAVKAPRWYE
;
A
#
# COMPACT_ATOMS: atom_id res chain seq x y z
N MET A 1 23.51 43.76 -53.37
CA MET A 1 22.14 43.44 -52.88
C MET A 1 22.27 42.55 -51.66
N SER A 2 21.36 42.74 -50.72
CA SER A 2 21.45 42.48 -49.27
C SER A 2 21.59 41.01 -48.83
N VAL A 3 22.33 40.79 -47.74
CA VAL A 3 22.40 39.55 -46.94
C VAL A 3 21.29 39.59 -45.88
N ALA A 4 20.44 38.55 -45.80
CA ALA A 4 19.50 38.32 -44.70
C ALA A 4 19.73 36.90 -44.14
N ARG A 5 20.56 36.76 -43.09
CA ARG A 5 20.20 36.69 -41.66
C ARG A 5 19.16 35.63 -41.30
N HIS A 6 19.67 34.51 -40.77
CA HIS A 6 18.93 33.51 -40.01
C HIS A 6 18.34 34.10 -38.73
N HIS A 7 17.04 33.88 -38.50
CA HIS A 7 16.39 34.07 -37.22
C HIS A 7 16.72 32.89 -36.29
N ARG A 8 17.49 33.15 -35.22
CA ARG A 8 17.54 32.28 -34.03
C ARG A 8 16.65 32.89 -32.95
N SER A 9 15.66 32.13 -32.50
CA SER A 9 14.83 32.46 -31.33
C SER A 9 15.68 32.49 -30.05
N PRO A 10 15.50 33.47 -29.15
CA PRO A 10 16.19 33.46 -27.86
C PRO A 10 15.48 32.50 -26.90
N VAL A 11 16.23 31.50 -26.45
CA VAL A 11 15.87 30.65 -25.31
C VAL A 11 15.97 31.51 -24.04
N LEU A 12 14.84 31.70 -23.37
CA LEU A 12 14.76 32.36 -22.07
C LEU A 12 15.22 31.38 -20.97
N LEU A 13 16.46 31.55 -20.53
CA LEU A 13 17.04 30.84 -19.39
C LEU A 13 16.75 31.66 -18.11
N LEU A 14 15.82 31.20 -17.27
CA LEU A 14 15.53 31.80 -15.97
C LEU A 14 16.51 31.24 -14.92
N LEU A 15 17.54 32.02 -14.60
CA LEU A 15 18.44 31.81 -13.46
C LEU A 15 17.93 32.64 -12.27
N PHE A 16 17.46 31.98 -11.21
CA PHE A 16 17.28 32.60 -9.90
C PHE A 16 18.50 32.26 -9.04
N ALA A 17 19.35 33.26 -8.83
CA ALA A 17 20.35 33.26 -7.77
C ALA A 17 19.87 34.22 -6.69
N LEU A 18 19.74 33.74 -5.45
CA LEU A 18 19.84 34.58 -4.26
C LEU A 18 20.53 33.77 -3.17
N GLY A 19 21.77 34.15 -2.87
CA GLY A 19 22.52 33.62 -1.75
C GLY A 19 22.16 34.34 -0.45
N SER A 20 22.11 33.59 0.63
CA SER A 20 22.58 34.05 1.94
C SER A 20 22.96 32.84 2.78
N LEU A 21 24.26 32.63 2.90
CA LEU A 21 24.88 31.71 3.84
C LEU A 21 24.54 32.18 5.27
N HIS A 22 23.77 31.39 6.00
CA HIS A 22 23.72 31.46 7.45
C HIS A 22 24.27 30.15 8.01
N PRO A 23 25.20 30.18 8.99
CA PRO A 23 25.61 28.96 9.68
C PRO A 23 24.43 28.39 10.47
N VAL A 24 24.14 27.10 10.24
CA VAL A 24 23.20 26.32 11.04
C VAL A 24 23.72 26.25 12.47
N ARG A 25 23.08 27.01 13.37
CA ARG A 25 23.23 26.85 14.82
C ARG A 25 22.23 25.80 15.27
N SER A 26 22.68 24.76 15.97
CA SER A 26 21.80 23.77 16.61
C SER A 26 20.94 24.47 17.66
N GLY A 27 19.68 24.73 17.31
CA GLY A 27 18.67 25.27 18.22
C GLY A 27 17.79 24.15 18.74
N ALA A 28 17.58 24.15 20.05
CA ALA A 28 16.73 23.22 20.79
C ALA A 28 15.31 23.11 20.21
N ALA A 29 14.67 21.97 20.48
CA ALA A 29 13.28 21.69 20.13
C ALA A 29 12.34 22.79 20.67
N PRO A 30 11.33 23.25 19.90
CA PRO A 30 10.31 24.13 20.42
C PRO A 30 9.46 23.42 21.49
N PRO A 31 8.99 24.14 22.53
CA PRO A 31 8.14 23.56 23.57
C PRO A 31 6.79 23.13 23.02
N ASP A 32 6.30 22.00 23.52
CA ASP A 32 5.05 21.35 23.18
C ASP A 32 3.86 22.33 23.15
N ALA A 33 3.32 22.56 21.96
CA ALA A 33 2.03 23.22 21.79
C ALA A 33 0.92 22.22 22.14
N GLY A 34 0.57 22.18 23.42
CA GLY A 34 -0.67 21.55 23.88
C GLY A 34 -1.89 22.33 23.38
N THR A 35 -2.79 21.62 22.70
CA THR A 35 -4.26 21.77 22.77
C THR A 35 -4.88 20.67 21.91
N GLY A 36 -4.91 19.45 22.44
CA GLY A 36 -5.67 18.35 21.84
C GLY A 36 -7.17 18.57 22.04
N ALA A 37 -7.95 18.40 20.96
CA ALA A 37 -9.41 18.44 21.00
C ALA A 37 -9.97 17.42 22.02
N PRO A 38 -11.07 17.75 22.73
CA PRO A 38 -11.67 16.84 23.70
C PRO A 38 -12.32 15.66 22.98
N GLY A 39 -11.76 14.46 23.18
CA GLY A 39 -12.28 13.20 22.62
C GLY A 39 -11.23 12.26 22.04
N ALA A 40 -9.99 12.72 21.81
CA ALA A 40 -8.92 11.84 21.35
C ALA A 40 -8.42 10.95 22.51
N THR A 41 -8.84 9.68 22.51
CA THR A 41 -8.25 8.67 23.41
C THR A 41 -6.73 8.65 23.23
N ARG A 42 -5.98 8.91 24.30
CA ARG A 42 -4.52 8.96 24.27
C ARG A 42 -3.96 7.64 23.71
N LYS A 43 -3.27 7.70 22.57
CA LYS A 43 -2.68 6.53 21.91
C LYS A 43 -1.80 5.79 22.92
N PRO A 44 -2.02 4.48 23.16
CA PRO A 44 -1.23 3.74 24.14
C PRO A 44 0.26 3.80 23.77
N ALA A 45 1.13 4.07 24.75
CA ALA A 45 2.56 3.98 24.55
C ALA A 45 2.93 2.52 24.25
N LEU A 46 3.45 2.27 23.04
CA LEU A 46 3.87 0.93 22.62
C LEU A 46 5.10 0.52 23.44
N ARG A 47 4.99 -0.54 24.24
CA ARG A 47 6.10 -1.10 25.03
C ARG A 47 7.00 -2.04 24.20
N ALA A 48 6.49 -2.53 23.08
CA ALA A 48 7.16 -3.41 22.13
C ALA A 48 6.48 -3.31 20.75
N PRO A 49 7.16 -3.69 19.65
CA PRO A 49 6.53 -3.82 18.34
C PRO A 49 5.33 -4.78 18.38
N ARG A 50 4.28 -4.45 17.64
CA ARG A 50 3.12 -5.34 17.44
C ARG A 50 3.13 -5.82 15.99
N LEU A 51 3.20 -7.12 15.79
CA LEU A 51 3.00 -7.74 14.48
C LEU A 51 1.51 -7.89 14.23
N TYR A 52 1.03 -7.31 13.12
CA TYR A 52 -0.30 -7.57 12.59
C TYR A 52 -0.13 -8.44 11.35
N VAL A 53 -0.78 -9.60 11.35
CA VAL A 53 -0.85 -10.49 10.19
C VAL A 53 -2.27 -10.41 9.66
N LEU A 54 -2.39 -10.05 8.39
CA LEU A 54 -3.67 -9.92 7.70
C LEU A 54 -3.84 -11.17 6.85
N ASP A 55 -4.85 -11.97 7.18
CA ASP A 55 -5.22 -13.15 6.41
C ASP A 55 -6.30 -12.74 5.41
N CYS A 56 -5.92 -12.65 4.14
CA CYS A 56 -6.83 -12.30 3.05
C CYS A 56 -7.64 -13.52 2.57
N GLY A 57 -7.53 -14.68 3.21
CA GLY A 57 -8.18 -15.92 2.80
C GLY A 57 -7.46 -16.65 1.68
N THR A 58 -8.09 -17.72 1.20
CA THR A 58 -7.53 -18.64 0.20
C THR A 58 -7.93 -18.23 -1.21
N LEU A 59 -6.96 -18.20 -2.12
CA LEU A 59 -7.20 -18.16 -3.55
C LEU A 59 -7.65 -19.53 -4.02
N LEU A 60 -8.91 -19.59 -4.45
CA LEU A 60 -9.47 -20.81 -5.01
C LEU A 60 -9.02 -20.95 -6.46
N SER A 61 -7.77 -21.36 -6.66
CA SER A 61 -7.28 -21.80 -7.96
C SER A 61 -7.84 -23.21 -8.17
N GLY A 62 -8.93 -23.27 -8.95
CA GLY A 62 -9.78 -24.45 -9.04
C GLY A 62 -9.22 -25.57 -9.93
N SER A 63 -8.23 -25.30 -10.78
CA SER A 63 -7.72 -26.29 -11.73
C SER A 63 -6.19 -26.28 -11.81
N ALA A 64 -5.58 -27.44 -11.56
CA ALA A 64 -4.16 -27.65 -11.84
C ALA A 64 -3.89 -27.58 -13.36
N GLU A 65 -4.93 -27.87 -14.13
CA GLU A 65 -4.95 -28.00 -15.58
C GLU A 65 -4.70 -26.67 -16.29
N GLU A 66 -5.12 -25.54 -15.70
CA GLU A 66 -4.78 -24.19 -16.19
C GLU A 66 -3.26 -23.94 -16.21
N TYR A 67 -2.51 -24.65 -15.38
CA TYR A 67 -1.06 -24.59 -15.31
C TYR A 67 -0.37 -25.73 -16.07
N GLY A 68 -1.12 -26.51 -16.84
CA GLY A 68 -0.60 -27.67 -17.58
C GLY A 68 -0.21 -28.85 -16.68
N LEU A 69 -0.74 -28.90 -15.45
CA LEU A 69 -0.52 -29.98 -14.49
C LEU A 69 -1.80 -30.82 -14.35
N ALA A 70 -1.66 -32.12 -14.16
CA ALA A 70 -2.76 -32.99 -13.79
C ALA A 70 -3.08 -32.83 -12.30
N ARG A 71 -4.35 -33.00 -11.91
CA ARG A 71 -4.77 -32.88 -10.49
C ARG A 71 -3.97 -33.73 -9.50
N ASN A 72 -3.46 -34.90 -9.93
CA ASN A 72 -2.63 -35.79 -9.12
C ASN A 72 -1.16 -35.34 -9.01
N GLU A 73 -0.72 -34.37 -9.82
CA GLU A 73 0.62 -33.77 -9.77
C GLU A 73 0.69 -32.60 -8.78
N VAL A 74 -0.46 -32.12 -8.28
CA VAL A 74 -0.56 -30.98 -7.35
C VAL A 74 -1.26 -31.42 -6.06
N ALA A 75 -0.65 -31.17 -4.90
CA ALA A 75 -1.27 -31.52 -3.61
C ALA A 75 -2.57 -30.72 -3.37
N ASP A 76 -2.51 -29.41 -3.57
CA ASP A 76 -3.64 -28.49 -3.50
C ASP A 76 -3.44 -27.38 -4.54
N PRO A 77 -4.35 -27.22 -5.51
CA PRO A 77 -4.24 -26.18 -6.52
C PRO A 77 -4.58 -24.81 -5.91
N ASN A 78 -5.22 -24.74 -4.74
CA ASN A 78 -5.56 -23.47 -4.11
C ASN A 78 -4.32 -22.78 -3.53
N MET A 79 -4.16 -21.49 -3.82
CA MET A 79 -3.06 -20.68 -3.31
C MET A 79 -3.46 -20.08 -1.96
N ALA A 80 -2.57 -20.15 -0.96
CA ALA A 80 -2.87 -19.96 0.48
C ALA A 80 -3.74 -21.05 1.12
N GLY A 81 -3.44 -22.31 0.79
CA GLY A 81 -4.07 -23.48 1.41
C GLY A 81 -3.22 -24.73 1.49
N ALA A 82 -1.94 -24.70 1.07
CA ALA A 82 -1.09 -25.88 1.01
C ALA A 82 -1.23 -26.72 2.29
N PRO A 83 -1.71 -27.97 2.22
CA PRO A 83 -1.90 -28.80 3.40
C PRO A 83 -0.51 -29.04 4.03
N GLY A 84 -0.24 -28.32 5.11
CA GLY A 84 1.04 -28.33 5.78
C GLY A 84 1.06 -27.41 6.99
N PRO A 85 1.91 -27.68 7.99
CA PRO A 85 2.12 -26.75 9.08
C PRO A 85 2.64 -25.41 8.51
N PRO A 86 2.30 -24.26 9.13
CA PRO A 86 2.89 -22.99 8.75
C PRO A 86 4.42 -23.11 8.77
N PRO A 87 5.15 -22.30 7.98
CA PRO A 87 6.61 -22.24 8.06
C PRO A 87 7.06 -22.16 9.53
N PRO A 88 8.15 -22.83 9.95
CA PRO A 88 8.58 -22.86 11.34
C PRO A 88 8.68 -21.46 11.98
N GLU A 89 9.02 -20.45 11.20
CA GLU A 89 9.10 -19.04 11.57
C GLU A 89 7.74 -18.45 12.00
N LEU A 90 6.64 -19.01 11.48
CA LEU A 90 5.27 -18.63 11.78
C LEU A 90 4.56 -19.63 12.72
N ALA A 91 5.23 -20.70 13.16
CA ALA A 91 4.63 -21.71 14.03
C ALA A 91 4.07 -21.11 15.34
N ALA A 92 4.71 -20.04 15.85
CA ALA A 92 4.22 -19.30 17.01
C ALA A 92 2.85 -18.63 16.78
N LEU A 93 2.52 -18.27 15.53
CA LEU A 93 1.25 -17.65 15.18
C LEU A 93 0.06 -18.61 15.25
N ALA A 94 0.30 -19.93 15.24
CA ALA A 94 -0.77 -20.92 15.36
C ALA A 94 -1.61 -20.73 16.64
N LYS A 95 -0.98 -20.21 17.71
CA LYS A 95 -1.62 -19.92 19.01
C LYS A 95 -1.88 -18.43 19.23
N ALA A 96 -1.62 -17.57 18.23
CA ALA A 96 -1.84 -16.15 18.36
C ALA A 96 -3.33 -15.83 18.53
N ARG A 97 -3.63 -14.76 19.28
CA ARG A 97 -5.00 -14.26 19.39
C ARG A 97 -5.47 -13.78 18.03
N LYS A 98 -6.56 -14.36 17.54
CA LYS A 98 -7.20 -13.97 16.27
C LYS A 98 -8.37 -13.04 16.56
N ARG A 99 -8.53 -12.01 15.73
CA ARG A 99 -9.71 -11.14 15.74
C ARG A 99 -10.36 -11.24 14.37
N VAL A 100 -11.59 -11.71 14.33
CA VAL A 100 -12.39 -11.71 13.10
C VAL A 100 -12.87 -10.28 12.85
N ILE A 101 -12.71 -9.83 11.62
CA ILE A 101 -13.08 -8.49 11.17
C ILE A 101 -14.03 -8.64 9.99
N GLN A 102 -15.09 -7.83 9.96
CA GLN A 102 -16.02 -7.74 8.84
C GLN A 102 -16.05 -6.29 8.35
N GLY A 103 -15.92 -6.10 7.04
CA GLY A 103 -15.89 -4.77 6.44
C GLY A 103 -14.62 -3.99 6.77
N ASP A 104 -14.73 -2.66 6.72
CA ASP A 104 -13.63 -1.75 7.03
C ASP A 104 -13.40 -1.68 8.55
N HIS A 105 -12.14 -1.59 8.96
CA HIS A 105 -11.78 -1.57 10.37
C HIS A 105 -10.69 -0.57 10.68
N ASP A 106 -10.96 0.32 11.64
CA ASP A 106 -9.96 1.20 12.21
C ASP A 106 -9.21 0.46 13.32
N VAL A 107 -7.92 0.20 13.08
CA VAL A 107 -7.07 -0.61 13.97
C VAL A 107 -6.82 0.10 15.30
N PHE A 108 -6.76 1.44 15.29
CA PHE A 108 -6.45 2.25 16.48
C PHE A 108 -7.62 3.13 16.95
N GLY A 109 -8.65 3.30 16.12
CA GLY A 109 -9.77 4.20 16.38
C GLY A 109 -9.46 5.68 16.12
N ASP A 110 -8.29 5.99 15.54
CA ASP A 110 -7.81 7.35 15.27
C ASP A 110 -7.75 7.68 13.76
N GLY A 111 -8.20 6.76 12.91
CA GLY A 111 -8.19 6.88 11.46
C GLY A 111 -6.83 6.78 10.80
N THR A 112 -5.76 6.48 11.56
CA THR A 112 -4.39 6.43 11.03
C THR A 112 -4.05 5.10 10.38
N VAL A 113 -4.71 4.01 10.77
CA VAL A 113 -4.53 2.70 10.15
C VAL A 113 -5.91 2.07 9.94
N LEU A 114 -6.29 1.93 8.67
CA LEU A 114 -7.58 1.39 8.27
C LEU A 114 -7.38 0.14 7.42
N LEU A 115 -7.97 -0.96 7.85
CA LEU A 115 -8.23 -2.09 6.97
C LEU A 115 -9.43 -1.73 6.09
N LEU A 116 -9.27 -1.88 4.79
CA LEU A 116 -10.28 -1.60 3.79
C LEU A 116 -10.69 -2.93 3.18
N SER A 117 -11.92 -3.37 3.45
CA SER A 117 -12.49 -4.55 2.79
C SER A 117 -12.56 -4.30 1.29
N THR A 118 -11.86 -5.13 0.52
CA THR A 118 -11.72 -5.04 -0.93
C THR A 118 -11.87 -6.43 -1.55
N PRO A 119 -13.04 -7.08 -1.38
CA PRO A 119 -13.28 -8.44 -1.87
C PRO A 119 -13.23 -8.48 -3.40
N GLY A 120 -12.91 -9.64 -3.95
CA GLY A 120 -12.82 -9.85 -5.39
C GLY A 120 -11.77 -10.91 -5.72
N HIS A 121 -10.49 -10.51 -5.65
CA HIS A 121 -9.34 -11.39 -5.78
C HIS A 121 -9.45 -12.63 -4.87
N THR A 122 -9.83 -12.40 -3.61
CA THR A 122 -10.40 -13.42 -2.72
C THR A 122 -11.67 -12.87 -2.05
N PRO A 123 -12.55 -13.73 -1.51
CA PRO A 123 -13.73 -13.27 -0.77
C PRO A 123 -13.40 -12.42 0.47
N GLY A 124 -12.24 -12.68 1.08
CA GLY A 124 -11.78 -12.01 2.30
C GLY A 124 -10.72 -10.93 2.07
N HIS A 125 -10.44 -10.55 0.82
CA HIS A 125 -9.34 -9.65 0.49
C HIS A 125 -9.48 -8.27 1.16
N GLN A 126 -8.37 -7.73 1.66
CA GLN A 126 -8.30 -6.43 2.31
C GLN A 126 -7.09 -5.63 1.80
N SER A 127 -7.30 -4.33 1.56
CA SER A 127 -6.23 -3.35 1.36
C SER A 127 -5.97 -2.60 2.67
N LEU A 128 -4.80 -1.98 2.83
CA LEU A 128 -4.44 -1.27 4.04
C LEU A 128 -4.19 0.21 3.74
N TYR A 129 -4.93 1.10 4.41
CA TYR A 129 -4.57 2.52 4.45
C TYR A 129 -3.75 2.82 5.71
N VAL A 130 -2.67 3.59 5.54
CA VAL A 130 -1.81 4.08 6.61
C VAL A 130 -1.58 5.59 6.43
N LYS A 131 -1.81 6.37 7.48
CA LYS A 131 -1.44 7.79 7.55
C LYS A 131 -0.13 7.92 8.32
N LEU A 132 0.93 8.19 7.58
CA LEU A 132 2.26 8.44 8.11
C LEU A 132 2.48 9.95 8.29
N VAL A 133 3.31 10.33 9.26
CA VAL A 133 3.55 11.72 9.67
C VAL A 133 4.26 12.50 8.57
N ARG A 134 5.27 11.90 7.92
CA ARG A 134 6.08 12.58 6.88
C ARG A 134 5.70 12.17 5.46
N THR A 135 5.36 10.90 5.26
CA THR A 135 5.04 10.30 3.96
C THR A 135 3.59 10.60 3.56
N GLY A 136 2.73 10.93 4.52
CA GLY A 136 1.31 11.18 4.30
C GLY A 136 0.49 9.89 4.17
N GLY A 137 -0.62 9.98 3.45
CA GLY A 137 -1.51 8.84 3.23
C GLY A 137 -0.94 7.85 2.23
N VAL A 138 -0.97 6.57 2.58
CA VAL A 138 -0.57 5.45 1.72
C VAL A 138 -1.67 4.40 1.76
N VAL A 139 -2.03 3.85 0.60
CA VAL A 139 -2.80 2.62 0.48
C VAL A 139 -1.89 1.53 -0.06
N ILE A 140 -1.75 0.44 0.68
CA ILE A 140 -1.14 -0.80 0.21
C ILE A 140 -2.25 -1.63 -0.42
N SER A 141 -2.13 -1.92 -1.72
CA SER A 141 -3.22 -2.55 -2.48
C SER A 141 -3.55 -3.96 -2.01
N GLY A 142 -2.56 -4.70 -1.48
CA GLY A 142 -2.62 -6.16 -1.52
C GLY A 142 -2.62 -6.61 -2.98
N ASP A 143 -3.42 -7.61 -3.28
CA ASP A 143 -3.54 -8.20 -4.62
C ASP A 143 -4.72 -7.63 -5.40
N LEU A 144 -5.35 -6.54 -4.91
CA LEU A 144 -6.37 -5.81 -5.67
C LEU A 144 -5.86 -5.31 -7.03
N TYR A 145 -4.57 -4.97 -7.07
CA TYR A 145 -3.79 -4.71 -8.26
C TYR A 145 -2.50 -5.50 -8.16
N HIS A 146 -2.14 -6.25 -9.20
CA HIS A 146 -0.86 -6.95 -9.23
C HIS A 146 0.24 -6.04 -9.80
N HIS A 147 -0.05 -5.32 -10.87
CA HIS A 147 0.92 -4.49 -11.58
C HIS A 147 0.38 -3.07 -11.83
N ASP A 148 1.29 -2.12 -12.07
CA ASP A 148 0.93 -0.71 -12.32
C ASP A 148 0.08 -0.56 -13.60
N GLU A 149 0.33 -1.43 -14.58
CA GLU A 149 -0.38 -1.49 -15.86
C GLU A 149 -1.85 -1.85 -15.69
N GLU A 150 -2.22 -2.64 -14.67
CA GLU A 150 -3.62 -2.96 -14.40
C GLU A 150 -4.43 -1.72 -14.06
N ARG A 151 -3.81 -0.78 -13.33
CA ARG A 151 -4.45 0.48 -12.96
C ARG A 151 -4.42 1.48 -14.11
N THR A 152 -3.29 1.62 -14.79
CA THR A 152 -3.10 2.65 -15.83
C THR A 152 -3.80 2.31 -17.15
N LEU A 153 -3.96 1.02 -17.46
CA LEU A 153 -4.62 0.54 -18.68
C LEU A 153 -6.02 -0.03 -18.43
N ASP A 154 -6.52 0.07 -17.19
CA ASP A 154 -7.79 -0.52 -16.74
C ASP A 154 -7.91 -2.02 -17.10
N ARG A 155 -6.84 -2.78 -16.79
CA ARG A 155 -6.75 -4.22 -17.04
C ARG A 155 -6.96 -5.00 -15.76
N MET A 156 -7.62 -6.14 -15.87
CA MET A 156 -7.79 -7.11 -14.79
C MET A 156 -7.93 -8.52 -15.40
N PRO A 157 -7.58 -9.58 -14.63
CA PRO A 157 -7.90 -10.96 -14.98
C PRO A 157 -9.37 -11.11 -15.36
N ALA A 158 -9.68 -11.95 -16.33
CA ALA A 158 -11.05 -12.08 -16.84
C ALA A 158 -12.00 -12.62 -15.76
N GLU A 159 -11.48 -13.51 -14.93
CA GLU A 159 -12.14 -14.18 -13.83
C GLU A 159 -12.54 -13.18 -12.73
N GLU A 160 -11.73 -12.13 -12.53
CA GLU A 160 -12.01 -11.08 -11.54
C GLU A 160 -13.02 -10.02 -12.03
N ARG A 161 -13.35 -9.98 -13.32
CA ARG A 161 -14.29 -8.97 -13.87
C ARG A 161 -15.71 -9.11 -13.32
N THR A 162 -16.11 -10.32 -12.96
CA THR A 162 -17.45 -10.65 -12.44
C THR A 162 -17.48 -10.82 -10.93
N THR A 163 -16.36 -10.58 -10.23
CA THR A 163 -16.27 -10.63 -8.77
C THR A 163 -16.47 -9.24 -8.15
N GLY A 164 -16.15 -9.09 -6.87
CA GLY A 164 -16.11 -7.78 -6.20
C GLY A 164 -14.94 -6.87 -6.63
N THR A 165 -13.97 -7.34 -7.42
CA THR A 165 -12.76 -6.57 -7.77
C THR A 165 -13.09 -5.20 -8.40
N PRO A 166 -14.02 -5.07 -9.37
CA PRO A 166 -14.33 -3.76 -9.96
C PRO A 166 -14.86 -2.74 -8.94
N GLU A 167 -15.71 -3.17 -8.00
CA GLU A 167 -16.26 -2.33 -6.93
C GLU A 167 -15.17 -1.93 -5.93
N SER A 168 -14.34 -2.90 -5.55
CA SER A 168 -13.19 -2.70 -4.68
C SER A 168 -12.19 -1.70 -5.27
N ARG A 169 -11.90 -1.77 -6.57
CA ARG A 169 -11.06 -0.79 -7.29
C ARG A 169 -11.67 0.61 -7.26
N ARG A 170 -12.96 0.76 -7.58
CA ARG A 170 -13.67 2.05 -7.49
C ARG A 170 -13.63 2.64 -6.07
N LYS A 171 -13.82 1.80 -5.06
CA LYS A 171 -13.71 2.19 -3.64
C LYS A 171 -12.30 2.71 -3.33
N ILE A 172 -11.25 2.00 -3.75
CA ILE A 172 -9.88 2.43 -3.51
C ILE A 172 -9.55 3.75 -4.21
N GLU A 173 -9.96 3.96 -5.46
CA GLU A 173 -9.78 5.25 -6.14
C GLU A 173 -10.46 6.40 -5.37
N THR A 174 -11.66 6.16 -4.83
CA THR A 174 -12.35 7.12 -3.97
C THR A 174 -11.57 7.42 -2.69
N VAL A 175 -11.00 6.40 -2.05
CA VAL A 175 -10.17 6.56 -0.84
C VAL A 175 -8.89 7.34 -1.15
N LEU A 176 -8.19 7.00 -2.24
CA LEU A 176 -6.98 7.68 -2.69
C LEU A 176 -7.23 9.18 -2.89
N SER A 177 -8.32 9.51 -3.60
CA SER A 177 -8.72 10.90 -3.84
C SER A 177 -9.07 11.64 -2.54
N ARG A 178 -9.99 11.10 -1.73
CA ARG A 178 -10.46 11.74 -0.48
C ARG A 178 -9.36 11.94 0.55
N LYS A 179 -8.45 10.96 0.68
CA LYS A 179 -7.35 10.99 1.66
C LYS A 179 -6.06 11.58 1.10
N LYS A 180 -6.04 11.98 -0.18
CA LYS A 180 -4.83 12.43 -0.89
C LYS A 180 -3.68 11.43 -0.72
N ALA A 181 -4.00 10.15 -0.85
CA ALA A 181 -3.10 9.05 -0.57
C ALA A 181 -2.42 8.55 -1.85
N ARG A 182 -1.23 7.97 -1.68
CA ARG A 182 -0.50 7.25 -2.73
C ARG A 182 -0.91 5.78 -2.70
N LEU A 183 -0.92 5.12 -3.85
CA LEU A 183 -1.12 3.67 -3.95
C LEU A 183 0.24 2.98 -4.06
N TRP A 184 0.46 1.92 -3.29
CA TRP A 184 1.58 1.00 -3.41
C TRP A 184 1.07 -0.36 -3.85
N ILE A 185 1.62 -0.85 -4.96
CA ILE A 185 1.24 -2.11 -5.60
C ILE A 185 2.29 -3.17 -5.30
N GLY A 186 1.85 -4.32 -4.75
CA GLY A 186 2.74 -5.35 -4.18
C GLY A 186 3.66 -6.01 -5.20
N HIS A 187 3.17 -6.33 -6.39
CA HIS A 187 3.96 -6.92 -7.48
C HIS A 187 4.44 -5.89 -8.52
N SER A 188 4.48 -4.60 -8.16
CA SER A 188 5.14 -3.58 -8.99
C SER A 188 6.66 -3.66 -8.78
N THR A 189 7.38 -4.06 -9.83
CA THR A 189 8.85 -4.07 -9.83
C THR A 189 9.42 -2.66 -9.73
N ALA A 190 8.74 -1.67 -10.32
CA ALA A 190 9.10 -0.26 -10.21
C ALA A 190 9.02 0.24 -8.77
N PHE A 191 7.88 -0.02 -8.10
CA PHE A 191 7.74 0.29 -6.67
C PHE A 191 8.79 -0.46 -5.84
N PHE A 192 8.94 -1.77 -6.03
CA PHE A 192 9.86 -2.59 -5.25
C PHE A 192 11.30 -2.08 -5.38
N ARG A 193 11.76 -1.75 -6.59
CA ARG A 193 13.12 -1.20 -6.83
C ARG A 193 13.37 0.04 -5.96
N ASP A 194 12.44 0.98 -5.98
CA ASP A 194 12.62 2.31 -5.39
C ASP A 194 12.14 2.40 -3.92
N ALA A 195 11.51 1.34 -3.41
CA ALA A 195 11.00 1.29 -2.04
C ALA A 195 12.13 1.42 -1.00
N VAL A 196 11.80 2.12 0.11
CA VAL A 196 12.58 2.13 1.34
C VAL A 196 12.41 0.76 1.99
N LYS A 197 13.47 -0.05 1.93
CA LYS A 197 13.48 -1.41 2.46
C LYS A 197 14.07 -1.42 3.87
N ALA A 198 13.71 -2.44 4.64
CA ALA A 198 14.33 -2.72 5.93
C ALA A 198 15.87 -2.76 5.81
N PRO A 199 16.60 -2.26 6.82
CA PRO A 199 16.12 -1.81 8.13
C PRO A 199 15.61 -0.35 8.16
N ARG A 200 15.55 0.35 7.03
CA ARG A 200 14.92 1.69 6.96
C ARG A 200 13.40 1.57 6.94
N TRP A 201 12.70 2.67 7.26
CA TRP A 201 11.25 2.74 7.28
C TRP A 201 10.72 4.06 6.70
N TYR A 202 9.42 4.08 6.43
CA TYR A 202 8.69 5.30 6.11
C TYR A 202 8.16 5.93 7.39
N GLU A 203 8.24 7.25 7.48
CA GLU A 203 7.75 8.06 8.62
C GLU A 203 6.56 8.90 8.23
#